data_AF-A0A1L9N7H3-F1
#
_entry.id   AF-A0A1L9N7H3-F1
#
_cell.length_a   1.000
_cell.length_b   1.000
_cell.length_c   1.000
_cell.angle_alpha   90.00
_cell.angle_beta   90.00
_cell.angle_gamma   90.00
#
_symmetry.space_group_name_H-M   'P 1'
#
loop_
_entity.id
_entity.type
_entity.pdbx_description
1 polymer ?
#
loop_
_entity_poly.entity_id
_entity_poly.type
_entity_poly.pdbx_seq_one_letter_code
_entity_poly.pdbx_strand_id
1 'polypeptide(L)'
;MNSMWHTVKTEFAESDSLLQFRSHICELKSFPDKNSNTEYGVDLDEDCMRIFSALGDSSRPPCTCNETQSLYDHIDAYIRNHPKHHINDYTIHTGKGDTCIEEVCRYVMRDVLQWWANWHGSIAGHRWKHLYIAFTTIFDEIAIPPQDLADGSFRFLGNSLADVLEGLRLEGVHPEDIKLLEMYLWRQSIIQYLEKVDPTIREILIGNTTLMTTWRVLTAGNHGVAVCLIASKGIRPQGQTDHALEMASICDAISMDLGKEALGVLQDEPTEAVAGKDREMLKRELRWVYLRALGSLDQDPRGALLRRFATSGLHYVLLNDRYRERVAHVRFPISPYLRRRIAAYYKSG
;
A
#
# COMPACT_ATOMS: atom_id res chain seq x y z
N MET A 1 13.63 -9.86 -13.79
CA MET A 1 12.15 -9.76 -13.68
C MET A 1 11.42 -11.08 -13.95
N ASN A 2 11.63 -11.80 -15.07
CA ASN A 2 10.85 -13.01 -15.40
C ASN A 2 10.91 -14.13 -14.32
N SER A 3 12.10 -14.47 -13.80
CA SER A 3 12.23 -15.46 -12.71
C SER A 3 11.50 -15.03 -11.44
N MET A 4 11.70 -13.79 -11.01
CA MET A 4 11.04 -13.18 -9.86
C MET A 4 9.51 -13.19 -10.02
N TRP A 5 9.02 -12.86 -11.21
CA TRP A 5 7.59 -12.94 -11.53
C TRP A 5 7.08 -14.36 -11.44
N HIS A 6 7.77 -15.33 -12.04
CA HIS A 6 7.39 -16.74 -11.96
C HIS A 6 7.29 -17.22 -10.51
N THR A 7 8.27 -16.88 -9.65
CA THR A 7 8.23 -17.20 -8.22
C THR A 7 7.02 -16.59 -7.52
N VAL A 8 6.77 -15.29 -7.73
CA VAL A 8 5.57 -14.61 -7.19
C VAL A 8 4.30 -15.31 -7.66
N LYS A 9 4.22 -15.66 -8.95
CA LYS A 9 3.06 -16.37 -9.50
C LYS A 9 2.85 -17.71 -8.83
N THR A 10 3.90 -18.53 -8.71
CA THR A 10 3.80 -19.85 -8.07
C THR A 10 3.36 -19.74 -6.61
N GLU A 11 3.89 -18.76 -5.86
CA GLU A 11 3.56 -18.57 -4.45
C GLU A 11 2.09 -18.15 -4.25
N PHE A 12 1.54 -17.34 -5.15
CA PHE A 12 0.14 -16.87 -5.06
C PHE A 12 -0.85 -17.68 -5.92
N ALA A 13 -0.38 -18.62 -6.74
CA ALA A 13 -1.23 -19.42 -7.64
C ALA A 13 -2.23 -20.31 -6.89
N GLU A 14 -1.91 -20.75 -5.67
CA GLU A 14 -2.83 -21.53 -4.82
C GLU A 14 -4.05 -20.72 -4.34
N SER A 15 -4.12 -19.42 -4.64
CA SER A 15 -5.21 -18.52 -4.23
C SER A 15 -6.22 -18.16 -5.33
N ASP A 16 -6.19 -18.84 -6.47
CA ASP A 16 -7.06 -18.61 -7.66
C ASP A 16 -6.99 -17.19 -8.28
N SER A 17 -6.17 -16.28 -7.73
CA SER A 17 -5.96 -14.94 -8.26
C SER A 17 -4.59 -14.41 -7.85
N LEU A 18 -3.77 -14.02 -8.82
CA LEU A 18 -2.44 -13.44 -8.61
C LEU A 18 -2.48 -12.10 -7.87
N LEU A 19 -3.59 -11.38 -8.01
CA LEU A 19 -3.90 -10.15 -7.29
C LEU A 19 -4.35 -10.42 -5.85
N GLN A 20 -4.57 -11.68 -5.48
CA GLN A 20 -4.87 -12.20 -4.14
C GLN A 20 -5.97 -11.39 -3.42
N PHE A 21 -7.15 -11.41 -3.99
CA PHE A 21 -8.37 -11.11 -3.24
C PHE A 21 -9.17 -12.40 -3.18
N ARG A 22 -9.17 -13.02 -2.00
CA ARG A 22 -10.02 -14.20 -1.76
C ARG A 22 -11.48 -13.79 -1.67
N SER A 23 -11.73 -12.54 -1.32
CA SER A 23 -13.07 -11.99 -1.24
C SER A 23 -13.44 -11.33 -2.55
N HIS A 24 -14.61 -11.68 -3.09
CA HIS A 24 -15.25 -10.84 -4.08
C HIS A 24 -15.66 -9.54 -3.39
N ILE A 25 -14.87 -8.47 -3.61
CA ILE A 25 -15.08 -7.17 -2.96
C ILE A 25 -16.49 -6.65 -3.24
N CYS A 26 -17.03 -6.92 -4.43
CA CYS A 26 -18.39 -6.57 -4.82
C CYS A 26 -19.48 -7.41 -4.11
N GLU A 27 -19.15 -8.48 -3.40
CA GLU A 27 -20.09 -9.37 -2.69
C GLU A 27 -20.00 -9.26 -1.16
N LEU A 28 -19.22 -8.31 -0.64
CA LEU A 28 -19.11 -8.10 0.79
C LEU A 28 -20.49 -7.84 1.41
N LYS A 29 -20.73 -8.48 2.56
CA LYS A 29 -21.98 -8.35 3.32
C LYS A 29 -21.93 -7.09 4.18
N SER A 30 -23.10 -6.53 4.47
CA SER A 30 -23.23 -5.52 5.52
C SER A 30 -23.19 -6.20 6.89
N PHE A 31 -22.44 -5.61 7.82
CA PHE A 31 -22.37 -6.05 9.20
C PHE A 31 -22.88 -4.91 10.09
N PRO A 32 -24.15 -4.95 10.54
CA PRO A 32 -24.76 -3.88 11.32
C PRO A 32 -24.31 -3.87 12.79
N ASP A 33 -23.89 -5.03 13.30
CA ASP A 33 -23.47 -5.19 14.69
C ASP A 33 -21.98 -4.84 14.83
N LYS A 34 -21.70 -3.77 15.58
CA LYS A 34 -20.34 -3.34 15.91
C LYS A 34 -19.77 -4.17 17.04
N ASN A 35 -18.48 -4.47 17.01
CA ASN A 35 -17.80 -4.84 18.24
C ASN A 35 -17.72 -3.61 19.16
N SER A 36 -17.72 -3.80 20.48
CA SER A 36 -17.65 -2.71 21.46
C SER A 36 -16.26 -2.08 21.57
N ASN A 37 -15.40 -2.28 20.58
CA ASN A 37 -14.01 -1.89 20.69
C ASN A 37 -13.80 -0.43 20.27
N THR A 38 -13.52 0.39 21.28
CA THR A 38 -13.35 1.85 21.19
C THR A 38 -11.87 2.27 21.12
N GLU A 39 -10.96 1.33 20.93
CA GLU A 39 -9.53 1.64 20.89
C GLU A 39 -9.14 2.30 19.56
N TYR A 40 -8.97 3.63 19.61
CA TYR A 40 -8.28 4.51 18.65
C TYR A 40 -8.52 4.19 17.16
N GLY A 41 -9.32 5.01 16.49
CA GLY A 41 -9.58 4.96 15.06
C GLY A 41 -10.65 5.99 14.71
N VAL A 42 -10.88 6.21 13.41
CA VAL A 42 -12.02 7.02 12.97
C VAL A 42 -13.20 6.06 12.74
N ASP A 43 -14.15 6.05 13.67
CA ASP A 43 -15.40 5.29 13.51
C ASP A 43 -16.44 6.19 12.84
N LEU A 44 -16.80 5.82 11.62
CA LEU A 44 -17.87 6.46 10.85
C LEU A 44 -18.83 5.37 10.44
N ASP A 45 -20.02 5.39 11.02
CA ASP A 45 -21.11 4.58 10.50
C ASP A 45 -21.57 5.07 9.12
N GLU A 46 -22.45 4.30 8.48
CA GLU A 46 -22.92 4.60 7.13
C GLU A 46 -23.60 5.98 7.03
N ASP A 47 -24.33 6.39 8.06
CA ASP A 47 -25.00 7.70 8.11
C ASP A 47 -23.97 8.83 8.25
N CYS A 48 -22.96 8.66 9.11
CA CYS A 48 -21.87 9.62 9.28
C CYS A 48 -20.97 9.73 8.04
N MET A 49 -20.78 8.64 7.27
CA MET A 49 -19.99 8.68 6.02
C MET A 49 -20.60 9.59 4.96
N ARG A 50 -21.93 9.77 4.96
CA ARG A 50 -22.63 10.73 4.08
C ARG A 50 -22.32 12.18 4.44
N ILE A 51 -21.94 12.43 5.70
CA ILE A 51 -21.60 13.76 6.24
C ILE A 51 -20.10 14.02 6.17
N PHE A 52 -19.29 13.00 6.45
CA PHE A 52 -17.84 13.11 6.65
C PHE A 52 -17.04 13.34 5.36
N SER A 53 -17.60 12.97 4.21
CA SER A 53 -16.95 13.19 2.91
C SER A 53 -17.86 14.01 2.00
N ALA A 54 -17.30 14.95 1.24
CA ALA A 54 -18.02 15.76 0.25
C ALA A 54 -18.60 14.95 -0.94
N LEU A 55 -18.79 13.64 -0.77
CA LEU A 55 -18.95 12.65 -1.84
C LEU A 55 -20.40 12.08 -1.94
N GLY A 56 -21.31 12.29 -0.96
CA GLY A 56 -22.74 11.87 -1.07
C GLY A 56 -23.10 10.45 -0.55
N ASP A 57 -23.93 9.67 -1.26
CA ASP A 57 -24.41 8.32 -0.84
C ASP A 57 -23.42 7.14 -1.10
N SER A 58 -23.80 5.89 -0.84
CA SER A 58 -23.02 4.67 -1.20
C SER A 58 -23.68 3.92 -2.37
N SER A 59 -22.90 3.21 -3.21
CA SER A 59 -23.41 2.39 -4.32
C SER A 59 -22.59 1.11 -4.48
N ARG A 60 -23.21 -0.02 -4.79
CA ARG A 60 -22.47 -1.27 -5.00
C ARG A 60 -21.66 -1.19 -6.32
N PRO A 61 -20.36 -1.52 -6.35
CA PRO A 61 -19.60 -1.57 -7.60
C PRO A 61 -20.08 -2.71 -8.50
N PRO A 62 -19.93 -2.59 -9.83
CA PRO A 62 -20.11 -3.72 -10.75
C PRO A 62 -19.11 -4.84 -10.42
N CYS A 63 -19.52 -6.09 -10.61
CA CYS A 63 -18.62 -7.24 -10.38
C CYS A 63 -17.66 -7.39 -11.56
N THR A 64 -16.39 -7.11 -11.33
CA THR A 64 -15.31 -7.30 -12.30
C THR A 64 -14.16 -8.14 -11.73
N CYS A 65 -14.37 -8.77 -10.56
CA CYS A 65 -13.38 -9.64 -9.91
C CYS A 65 -12.87 -10.75 -10.84
N ASN A 66 -13.72 -11.21 -11.76
CA ASN A 66 -13.42 -12.28 -12.72
C ASN A 66 -12.81 -11.75 -14.04
N GLU A 67 -12.76 -10.44 -14.23
CA GLU A 67 -12.25 -9.78 -15.45
C GLU A 67 -10.75 -9.45 -15.32
N THR A 68 -10.03 -10.16 -14.46
CA THR A 68 -8.59 -9.96 -14.21
C THR A 68 -7.68 -10.66 -15.23
N GLN A 69 -8.23 -11.60 -16.02
CA GLN A 69 -7.45 -12.41 -16.95
C GLN A 69 -6.76 -11.58 -18.04
N SER A 70 -7.45 -10.59 -18.61
CA SER A 70 -6.87 -9.71 -19.64
C SER A 70 -5.67 -8.92 -19.11
N LEU A 71 -5.77 -8.42 -17.86
CA LEU A 71 -4.68 -7.75 -17.17
C LEU A 71 -3.50 -8.71 -16.95
N TYR A 72 -3.77 -9.97 -16.58
CA TYR A 72 -2.72 -10.99 -16.41
C TYR A 72 -2.01 -11.32 -17.71
N ASP A 73 -2.76 -11.59 -18.76
CA ASP A 73 -2.20 -11.93 -20.07
C ASP A 73 -1.32 -10.78 -20.59
N HIS A 74 -1.75 -9.53 -20.34
CA HIS A 74 -0.98 -8.33 -20.66
C HIS A 74 0.32 -8.24 -19.86
N ILE A 75 0.26 -8.41 -18.53
CA ILE A 75 1.46 -8.41 -17.67
C ILE A 75 2.44 -9.51 -18.09
N ASP A 76 1.94 -10.73 -18.37
CA ASP A 76 2.77 -11.85 -18.83
C ASP A 76 3.40 -11.59 -20.19
N ALA A 77 2.66 -10.98 -21.12
CA ALA A 77 3.20 -10.56 -22.41
C ALA A 77 4.27 -9.48 -22.27
N TYR A 78 4.03 -8.48 -21.41
CA TYR A 78 4.97 -7.40 -21.17
C TYR A 78 6.27 -7.93 -20.54
N ILE A 79 6.18 -8.70 -19.45
CA ILE A 79 7.35 -9.23 -18.73
C ILE A 79 8.22 -10.14 -19.62
N ARG A 80 7.62 -10.93 -20.51
CA ARG A 80 8.35 -11.79 -21.45
C ARG A 80 9.18 -11.00 -22.47
N ASN A 81 8.68 -9.84 -22.88
CA ASN A 81 9.32 -9.00 -23.89
C ASN A 81 10.03 -7.77 -23.31
N HIS A 82 10.03 -7.63 -21.98
CA HIS A 82 10.55 -6.45 -21.32
C HIS A 82 12.05 -6.29 -21.60
N PRO A 83 12.50 -5.09 -22.03
CA PRO A 83 13.91 -4.84 -22.24
C PRO A 83 14.68 -4.99 -20.93
N LYS A 84 16.00 -5.26 -21.02
CA LYS A 84 16.86 -5.33 -19.83
C LYS A 84 16.92 -4.00 -19.06
N HIS A 85 16.78 -2.89 -19.79
CA HIS A 85 16.76 -1.53 -19.27
C HIS A 85 15.61 -0.78 -19.93
N HIS A 86 14.83 -0.05 -19.13
CA HIS A 86 13.79 0.83 -19.60
C HIS A 86 14.25 2.29 -19.49
N ILE A 87 13.78 3.17 -20.39
CA ILE A 87 14.14 4.60 -20.36
C ILE A 87 13.69 5.31 -19.08
N ASN A 88 12.66 4.76 -18.43
CA ASN A 88 12.15 5.27 -17.15
C ASN A 88 12.81 4.60 -15.94
N ASP A 89 13.84 3.78 -16.10
CA ASP A 89 14.53 3.22 -14.93
C ASP A 89 15.09 4.34 -14.06
N TYR A 90 14.81 4.29 -12.76
CA TYR A 90 15.19 5.26 -11.75
C TYR A 90 14.65 6.69 -11.95
N THR A 91 13.62 6.88 -12.79
CA THR A 91 12.94 8.18 -12.84
C THR A 91 12.25 8.50 -11.52
N ILE A 92 12.31 9.77 -11.12
CA ILE A 92 11.73 10.29 -9.88
C ILE A 92 10.30 10.80 -10.16
N HIS A 93 9.33 10.26 -9.43
CA HIS A 93 7.88 10.54 -9.58
C HIS A 93 7.31 11.35 -8.40
N THR A 94 8.18 12.03 -7.65
CA THR A 94 7.78 12.68 -6.40
C THR A 94 6.89 13.92 -6.63
N GLY A 95 7.07 14.62 -7.76
CA GLY A 95 6.41 15.90 -8.04
C GLY A 95 6.82 17.04 -7.09
N LYS A 96 7.95 16.89 -6.38
CA LYS A 96 8.41 17.79 -5.30
C LYS A 96 9.80 18.42 -5.55
N GLY A 97 10.32 18.31 -6.78
CA GLY A 97 11.59 18.91 -7.18
C GLY A 97 12.85 18.20 -6.64
N ASP A 98 12.74 16.94 -6.23
CA ASP A 98 13.89 16.17 -5.76
C ASP A 98 14.92 15.99 -6.88
N THR A 99 16.21 16.12 -6.54
CA THR A 99 17.30 16.13 -7.53
C THR A 99 18.08 14.81 -7.60
N CYS A 100 17.96 13.95 -6.58
CA CYS A 100 18.63 12.66 -6.55
C CYS A 100 17.89 11.61 -5.70
N ILE A 101 18.21 10.34 -5.92
CA ILE A 101 17.60 9.18 -5.24
C ILE A 101 17.87 9.21 -3.73
N GLU A 102 19.04 9.66 -3.30
CA GLU A 102 19.43 9.72 -1.89
C GLU A 102 18.60 10.76 -1.12
N GLU A 103 18.20 11.85 -1.78
CA GLU A 103 17.26 12.81 -1.22
C GLU A 103 15.88 12.18 -1.05
N VAL A 104 15.36 11.52 -2.09
CA VAL A 104 14.07 10.82 -2.03
C VAL A 104 14.06 9.77 -0.93
N CYS A 105 15.10 8.94 -0.80
CA CYS A 105 15.22 7.93 0.26
C CYS A 105 15.13 8.55 1.66
N ARG A 106 15.78 9.71 1.89
CA ARG A 106 15.73 10.40 3.19
C ARG A 106 14.33 10.89 3.52
N TYR A 107 13.63 11.45 2.53
CA TYR A 107 12.24 11.89 2.70
C TYR A 107 11.28 10.71 2.88
N VAL A 108 11.46 9.61 2.14
CA VAL A 108 10.67 8.39 2.35
C VAL A 108 10.85 7.87 3.77
N MET A 109 12.08 7.83 4.28
CA MET A 109 12.32 7.41 5.66
C MET A 109 11.67 8.36 6.68
N ARG A 110 11.66 9.67 6.41
CA ARG A 110 10.91 10.66 7.22
C ARG A 110 9.42 10.28 7.28
N ASP A 111 8.83 10.05 6.12
CA ASP A 111 7.39 9.80 5.96
C ASP A 111 7.00 8.50 6.66
N VAL A 112 7.82 7.45 6.54
CA VAL A 112 7.66 6.17 7.24
C VAL A 112 7.71 6.33 8.76
N LEU A 113 8.64 7.14 9.30
CA LEU A 113 8.72 7.36 10.73
C LEU A 113 7.53 8.17 11.26
N GLN A 114 7.04 9.14 10.49
CA GLN A 114 5.82 9.89 10.82
C GLN A 114 4.59 8.97 10.79
N TRP A 115 4.47 8.13 9.76
CA TRP A 115 3.42 7.11 9.65
C TRP A 115 3.47 6.15 10.84
N TRP A 116 4.62 5.56 11.12
CA TRP A 116 4.78 4.62 12.22
C TRP A 116 4.48 5.26 13.58
N ALA A 117 4.88 6.50 13.80
CA ALA A 117 4.58 7.21 15.05
C ALA A 117 3.07 7.40 15.25
N ASN A 118 2.32 7.74 14.18
CA ASN A 118 0.85 7.87 14.25
C ASN A 118 0.17 6.53 14.61
N TRP A 119 0.77 5.42 14.17
CA TRP A 119 0.21 4.08 14.39
C TRP A 119 0.64 3.40 15.68
N HIS A 120 1.93 3.31 15.87
CA HIS A 120 2.49 2.52 16.94
C HIS A 120 2.70 3.36 18.21
N GLY A 121 2.77 4.69 18.07
CA GLY A 121 3.06 5.61 19.17
C GLY A 121 4.53 5.59 19.65
N SER A 122 5.29 4.56 19.27
CA SER A 122 6.71 4.41 19.62
C SER A 122 7.53 3.91 18.43
N ILE A 123 8.66 4.56 18.21
CA ILE A 123 9.65 4.23 17.16
C ILE A 123 10.68 3.20 17.67
N ALA A 124 10.80 2.98 18.98
CA ALA A 124 11.84 2.10 19.52
C ALA A 124 11.56 0.62 19.21
N GLY A 125 12.61 -0.16 18.89
CA GLY A 125 12.52 -1.62 18.76
C GLY A 125 11.96 -2.15 17.43
N HIS A 126 11.81 -1.30 16.41
CA HIS A 126 11.16 -1.66 15.14
C HIS A 126 11.94 -1.22 13.90
N ARG A 127 13.27 -1.14 14.00
CA ARG A 127 14.17 -0.65 12.95
C ARG A 127 13.89 -1.33 11.60
N TRP A 128 13.87 -2.65 11.59
CA TRP A 128 13.79 -3.45 10.37
C TRP A 128 12.38 -3.46 9.80
N LYS A 129 11.34 -3.39 10.64
CA LYS A 129 9.96 -3.13 10.21
C LYS A 129 9.83 -1.77 9.52
N HIS A 130 10.46 -0.71 10.06
CA HIS A 130 10.46 0.58 9.37
C HIS A 130 11.18 0.52 8.03
N LEU A 131 12.34 -0.14 7.94
CA LEU A 131 13.06 -0.28 6.68
C LEU A 131 12.24 -1.07 5.65
N TYR A 132 11.53 -2.12 6.07
CA TYR A 132 10.60 -2.84 5.20
C TYR A 132 9.53 -1.90 4.64
N ILE A 133 8.88 -1.10 5.49
CA ILE A 133 7.86 -0.13 5.06
C ILE A 133 8.47 0.98 4.18
N ALA A 134 9.75 1.30 4.37
CA ALA A 134 10.45 2.23 3.50
C ALA A 134 10.69 1.66 2.10
N PHE A 135 10.99 0.36 2.00
CA PHE A 135 11.03 -0.36 0.73
C PHE A 135 9.66 -0.42 0.06
N THR A 136 8.56 -0.62 0.80
CA THR A 136 7.22 -0.55 0.18
C THR A 136 6.91 0.86 -0.31
N THR A 137 7.36 1.89 0.42
CA THR A 137 7.02 3.29 0.09
C THR A 137 7.83 3.86 -1.08
N ILE A 138 9.11 3.48 -1.22
CA ILE A 138 10.01 4.10 -2.21
C ILE A 138 9.59 3.84 -3.66
N PHE A 139 8.93 2.71 -3.93
CA PHE A 139 8.42 2.39 -5.26
C PHE A 139 7.35 3.36 -5.75
N ASP A 140 6.69 4.10 -4.86
CA ASP A 140 5.75 5.15 -5.26
C ASP A 140 6.46 6.41 -5.77
N GLU A 141 7.71 6.62 -5.35
CA GLU A 141 8.47 7.84 -5.64
C GLU A 141 9.54 7.61 -6.72
N ILE A 142 9.95 6.36 -6.99
CA ILE A 142 11.00 6.01 -7.96
C ILE A 142 10.61 4.76 -8.75
N ALA A 143 10.81 4.79 -10.06
CA ALA A 143 10.70 3.62 -10.94
C ALA A 143 11.92 2.69 -10.78
N ILE A 144 12.00 1.98 -9.66
CA ILE A 144 13.11 1.04 -9.40
C ILE A 144 12.86 -0.26 -10.16
N PRO A 145 13.81 -0.72 -10.99
CA PRO A 145 13.67 -1.99 -11.68
C PRO A 145 13.57 -3.17 -10.69
N PRO A 146 12.59 -4.09 -10.83
CA PRO A 146 12.38 -5.15 -9.85
C PRO A 146 13.59 -6.08 -9.64
N GLN A 147 14.41 -6.29 -10.67
CA GLN A 147 15.63 -7.10 -10.53
C GLN A 147 16.67 -6.44 -9.62
N ASP A 148 16.75 -5.11 -9.60
CA ASP A 148 17.73 -4.37 -8.80
C ASP A 148 17.36 -4.45 -7.30
N LEU A 149 16.08 -4.65 -6.98
CA LEU A 149 15.64 -5.04 -5.65
C LEU A 149 16.11 -6.46 -5.29
N ALA A 150 15.89 -7.41 -6.20
CA ALA A 150 16.14 -8.83 -5.96
C ALA A 150 17.63 -9.17 -5.84
N ASP A 151 18.50 -8.55 -6.64
CA ASP A 151 19.94 -8.78 -6.59
C ASP A 151 20.69 -7.86 -5.61
N GLY A 152 19.98 -6.88 -5.02
CA GLY A 152 20.52 -5.95 -4.04
C GLY A 152 21.34 -4.80 -4.64
N SER A 153 21.23 -4.55 -5.95
CA SER A 153 21.79 -3.38 -6.62
C SER A 153 21.14 -2.09 -6.10
N PHE A 154 19.82 -2.08 -5.92
CA PHE A 154 19.13 -1.01 -5.21
C PHE A 154 19.29 -1.15 -3.70
N ARG A 155 19.67 -0.06 -3.04
CA ARG A 155 19.91 0.00 -1.59
C ARG A 155 19.21 1.19 -0.96
N PHE A 156 18.26 0.93 -0.08
CA PHE A 156 17.59 1.97 0.69
C PHE A 156 18.46 2.37 1.89
N LEU A 157 19.01 3.59 1.85
CA LEU A 157 19.97 4.10 2.85
C LEU A 157 21.16 3.13 3.09
N GLY A 158 21.61 2.46 2.03
CA GLY A 158 22.70 1.48 2.08
C GLY A 158 22.30 0.03 2.41
N ASN A 159 21.06 -0.22 2.84
CA ASN A 159 20.55 -1.55 3.13
C ASN A 159 19.94 -2.19 1.88
N SER A 160 20.28 -3.43 1.56
CA SER A 160 19.56 -4.23 0.56
C SER A 160 18.30 -4.86 1.15
N LEU A 161 17.42 -5.43 0.32
CA LEU A 161 16.28 -6.20 0.80
C LEU A 161 16.73 -7.38 1.68
N ALA A 162 17.79 -8.09 1.28
CA ALA A 162 18.34 -9.19 2.07
C ALA A 162 18.78 -8.75 3.48
N ASP A 163 19.40 -7.57 3.61
CA ASP A 163 19.75 -6.99 4.93
C ASP A 163 18.49 -6.77 5.79
N VAL A 164 17.39 -6.31 5.18
CA VAL A 164 16.12 -6.05 5.87
C VAL A 164 15.44 -7.35 6.32
N LEU A 165 15.38 -8.37 5.45
CA LEU A 165 14.76 -9.67 5.79
C LEU A 165 15.51 -10.36 6.94
N GLU A 166 16.84 -10.34 6.91
CA GLU A 166 17.66 -10.85 8.02
C GLU A 166 17.45 -10.03 9.30
N GLY A 167 17.36 -8.70 9.16
CA GLY A 167 17.02 -7.82 10.26
C GLY A 167 15.65 -8.11 10.91
N LEU A 168 14.63 -8.40 10.11
CA LEU A 168 13.30 -8.79 10.60
C LEU A 168 13.37 -10.10 11.41
N ARG A 169 14.22 -11.05 11.00
CA ARG A 169 14.51 -12.27 11.77
C ARG A 169 15.12 -11.96 13.13
N LEU A 170 16.06 -11.01 13.19
CA LEU A 170 16.67 -10.55 14.45
C LEU A 170 15.65 -9.81 15.36
N GLU A 171 14.62 -9.22 14.76
CA GLU A 171 13.47 -8.63 15.47
C GLU A 171 12.39 -9.65 15.88
N GLY A 172 12.64 -10.94 15.70
CA GLY A 172 11.74 -12.01 16.13
C GLY A 172 10.53 -12.23 15.21
N VAL A 173 10.55 -11.73 13.97
CA VAL A 173 9.52 -12.05 12.97
C VAL A 173 9.69 -13.51 12.54
N HIS A 174 8.59 -14.26 12.48
CA HIS A 174 8.62 -15.68 12.16
C HIS A 174 9.11 -15.92 10.72
N PRO A 175 9.91 -16.98 10.44
CA PRO A 175 10.42 -17.26 9.09
C PRO A 175 9.37 -17.29 7.98
N GLU A 176 8.23 -17.95 8.21
CA GLU A 176 7.11 -17.95 7.24
C GLU A 176 6.53 -16.56 6.98
N ASP A 177 6.51 -15.69 8.00
CA ASP A 177 6.01 -14.32 7.85
C ASP A 177 7.03 -13.46 7.07
N ILE A 178 8.33 -13.74 7.23
CA ILE A 178 9.42 -13.12 6.44
C ILE A 178 9.31 -13.53 4.97
N LYS A 179 9.08 -14.81 4.68
CA LYS A 179 8.84 -15.30 3.32
C LYS A 179 7.62 -14.60 2.70
N LEU A 180 6.52 -14.48 3.45
CA LEU A 180 5.33 -13.78 3.01
C LEU A 180 5.60 -12.30 2.70
N LEU A 181 6.34 -11.60 3.58
CA LEU A 181 6.77 -10.21 3.38
C LEU A 181 7.62 -10.04 2.12
N GLU A 182 8.59 -10.93 1.88
CA GLU A 182 9.40 -10.91 0.66
C GLU A 182 8.53 -11.01 -0.59
N MET A 183 7.58 -11.96 -0.61
CA MET A 183 6.69 -12.20 -1.75
C MET A 183 5.72 -11.03 -1.98
N TYR A 184 5.22 -10.39 -0.91
CA TYR A 184 4.43 -9.17 -1.01
C TYR A 184 5.24 -8.01 -1.61
N LEU A 185 6.47 -7.80 -1.15
CA LEU A 185 7.31 -6.73 -1.65
C LEU A 185 7.73 -6.96 -3.11
N TRP A 186 8.05 -8.20 -3.47
CA TRP A 186 8.37 -8.56 -4.85
C TRP A 186 7.17 -8.30 -5.78
N ARG A 187 5.99 -8.75 -5.38
CA ARG A 187 4.75 -8.50 -6.13
C ARG A 187 4.49 -7.00 -6.29
N GLN A 188 4.58 -6.23 -5.20
CA GLN A 188 4.42 -4.77 -5.26
C GLN A 188 5.43 -4.14 -6.21
N SER A 189 6.72 -4.48 -6.09
CA SER A 189 7.77 -3.88 -6.91
C SER A 189 7.54 -4.10 -8.41
N ILE A 190 7.07 -5.28 -8.81
CA ILE A 190 6.74 -5.58 -10.20
C ILE A 190 5.53 -4.75 -10.65
N ILE A 191 4.42 -4.84 -9.91
CA ILE A 191 3.16 -4.17 -10.27
C ILE A 191 3.32 -2.65 -10.34
N GLN A 192 3.98 -2.06 -9.34
CA GLN A 192 4.17 -0.62 -9.24
C GLN A 192 5.26 -0.07 -10.18
N TYR A 193 6.19 -0.93 -10.62
CA TYR A 193 7.09 -0.61 -11.72
C TYR A 193 6.31 -0.60 -13.05
N LEU A 194 5.52 -1.63 -13.33
CA LEU A 194 4.68 -1.70 -14.54
C LEU A 194 3.72 -0.52 -14.65
N GLU A 195 3.12 -0.07 -13.55
CA GLU A 195 2.29 1.14 -13.51
C GLU A 195 2.99 2.40 -14.07
N LYS A 196 4.33 2.47 -13.95
CA LYS A 196 5.13 3.62 -14.41
C LYS A 196 5.70 3.46 -15.82
N VAL A 197 5.90 2.23 -16.28
CA VAL A 197 6.58 1.94 -17.56
C VAL A 197 5.62 1.44 -18.64
N ASP A 198 4.41 1.04 -18.27
CA ASP A 198 3.41 0.49 -19.16
C ASP A 198 2.09 1.28 -19.06
N PRO A 199 1.85 2.26 -19.94
CA PRO A 199 0.64 3.07 -19.90
C PRO A 199 -0.64 2.26 -20.18
N THR A 200 -0.56 1.09 -20.82
CA THR A 200 -1.75 0.26 -21.14
C THR A 200 -2.36 -0.34 -19.89
N ILE A 201 -1.57 -0.63 -18.85
CA ILE A 201 -2.07 -1.08 -17.55
C ILE A 201 -3.16 -0.13 -17.04
N ARG A 202 -2.91 1.18 -17.12
CA ARG A 202 -3.86 2.20 -16.68
C ARG A 202 -5.17 2.17 -17.47
N GLU A 203 -5.09 2.01 -18.79
CA GLU A 203 -6.27 1.97 -19.66
C GLU A 203 -7.20 0.80 -19.31
N ILE A 204 -6.64 -0.32 -18.84
CA ILE A 204 -7.39 -1.49 -18.39
C ILE A 204 -8.09 -1.22 -17.05
N LEU A 205 -7.44 -0.48 -16.14
CA LEU A 205 -7.90 -0.29 -14.77
C LEU A 205 -8.94 0.85 -14.60
N ILE A 206 -8.84 1.91 -15.41
CA ILE A 206 -9.64 3.13 -15.23
C ILE A 206 -11.14 2.85 -15.30
N GLY A 207 -11.89 3.47 -14.38
CA GLY A 207 -13.35 3.33 -14.31
C GLY A 207 -13.85 1.98 -13.79
N ASN A 208 -12.95 1.05 -13.44
CA ASN A 208 -13.29 -0.25 -12.88
C ASN A 208 -12.96 -0.29 -11.38
N THR A 209 -13.92 0.08 -10.52
CA THR A 209 -13.67 0.25 -9.08
C THR A 209 -13.10 -0.98 -8.39
N THR A 210 -13.63 -2.17 -8.68
CA THR A 210 -13.15 -3.39 -8.01
C THR A 210 -11.73 -3.74 -8.44
N LEU A 211 -11.45 -3.72 -9.74
CA LEU A 211 -10.11 -4.00 -10.26
C LEU A 211 -9.09 -2.94 -9.81
N MET A 212 -9.47 -1.67 -9.84
CA MET A 212 -8.63 -0.56 -9.39
C MET A 212 -8.36 -0.64 -7.88
N THR A 213 -9.36 -0.92 -7.05
CA THR A 213 -9.16 -1.11 -5.60
C THR A 213 -8.14 -2.20 -5.33
N THR A 214 -8.31 -3.34 -6.00
CA THR A 214 -7.38 -4.46 -5.96
C THR A 214 -5.96 -4.04 -6.36
N TRP A 215 -5.81 -3.35 -7.48
CA TRP A 215 -4.52 -2.85 -7.95
C TRP A 215 -3.86 -1.90 -6.93
N ARG A 216 -4.64 -0.95 -6.38
CA ARG A 216 -4.17 0.06 -5.42
C ARG A 216 -3.67 -0.54 -4.12
N VAL A 217 -4.34 -1.57 -3.60
CA VAL A 217 -3.86 -2.29 -2.41
C VAL A 217 -2.49 -2.92 -2.66
N LEU A 218 -2.25 -3.44 -3.87
CA LEU A 218 -0.98 -4.05 -4.25
C LEU A 218 0.13 -3.01 -4.43
N THR A 219 -0.15 -1.90 -5.12
CA THR A 219 0.82 -0.81 -5.33
C THR A 219 1.11 0.00 -4.06
N ALA A 220 0.18 0.05 -3.10
CA ALA A 220 0.43 0.65 -1.79
C ALA A 220 1.27 -0.25 -0.86
N GLY A 221 1.36 -1.55 -1.15
CA GLY A 221 2.09 -2.52 -0.30
C GLY A 221 1.38 -2.83 1.02
N ASN A 222 0.07 -2.55 1.11
CA ASN A 222 -0.67 -2.54 2.37
C ASN A 222 -0.66 -3.88 3.12
N HIS A 223 -0.67 -5.00 2.40
CA HIS A 223 -0.56 -6.32 3.02
C HIS A 223 0.73 -6.49 3.83
N GLY A 224 1.88 -6.11 3.27
CA GLY A 224 3.16 -6.22 3.96
C GLY A 224 3.28 -5.27 5.15
N VAL A 225 2.72 -4.07 5.00
CA VAL A 225 2.63 -3.09 6.09
C VAL A 225 1.77 -3.63 7.24
N ALA A 226 0.61 -4.23 6.94
CA ALA A 226 -0.26 -4.84 7.93
C ALA A 226 0.43 -5.98 8.69
N VAL A 227 1.15 -6.86 7.97
CA VAL A 227 1.96 -7.92 8.61
C VAL A 227 3.00 -7.33 9.57
N CYS A 228 3.73 -6.28 9.17
CA CYS A 228 4.69 -5.61 10.04
C CYS A 228 4.04 -5.05 11.31
N LEU A 229 2.84 -4.46 11.20
CA LEU A 229 2.11 -3.92 12.35
C LEU A 229 1.66 -5.00 13.33
N ILE A 230 1.02 -6.07 12.86
CA ILE A 230 0.57 -7.13 13.77
C ILE A 230 1.76 -7.89 14.39
N ALA A 231 2.84 -8.08 13.63
CA ALA A 231 4.08 -8.65 14.15
C ALA A 231 4.73 -7.77 15.21
N SER A 232 4.56 -6.44 15.15
CA SER A 232 5.03 -5.52 16.20
C SER A 232 4.29 -5.71 17.54
N LYS A 233 3.11 -6.34 17.51
CA LYS A 233 2.32 -6.73 18.68
C LYS A 233 2.52 -8.20 19.08
N GLY A 234 3.45 -8.92 18.45
CA GLY A 234 3.66 -10.34 18.68
C GLY A 234 2.54 -11.24 18.16
N ILE A 235 1.70 -10.73 17.27
CA ILE A 235 0.59 -11.47 16.66
C ILE A 235 1.05 -12.02 15.31
N ARG A 236 0.77 -13.31 15.07
CA ARG A 236 1.09 -13.96 13.79
C ARG A 236 -0.05 -13.79 12.78
N PRO A 237 0.25 -13.46 11.51
CA PRO A 237 -0.73 -13.55 10.43
C PRO A 237 -1.16 -14.99 10.20
N GLN A 238 -2.35 -15.19 9.62
CA GLN A 238 -2.81 -16.49 9.13
C GLN A 238 -2.28 -16.78 7.71
N GLY A 239 -1.10 -16.26 7.37
CA GLY A 239 -0.51 -16.37 6.05
C GLY A 239 -1.31 -15.65 4.97
N GLN A 240 -1.33 -16.22 3.76
CA GLN A 240 -2.01 -15.67 2.60
C GLN A 240 -3.55 -15.73 2.68
N THR A 241 -4.11 -16.45 3.66
CA THR A 241 -5.54 -16.70 3.80
C THR A 241 -6.22 -15.76 4.80
N ASP A 242 -5.45 -14.82 5.33
CA ASP A 242 -5.86 -13.93 6.41
C ASP A 242 -6.87 -12.87 5.93
N HIS A 243 -8.15 -13.22 6.01
CA HIS A 243 -9.26 -12.38 5.55
C HIS A 243 -9.30 -11.02 6.24
N ALA A 244 -9.05 -10.95 7.56
CA ALA A 244 -9.05 -9.67 8.25
C ALA A 244 -7.89 -8.77 7.81
N LEU A 245 -6.73 -9.35 7.49
CA LEU A 245 -5.61 -8.61 6.94
C LEU A 245 -5.92 -8.07 5.53
N GLU A 246 -6.58 -8.87 4.68
CA GLU A 246 -7.08 -8.45 3.36
C GLU A 246 -8.04 -7.26 3.51
N MET A 247 -9.07 -7.39 4.36
CA MET A 247 -10.08 -6.34 4.58
C MET A 247 -9.49 -5.06 5.16
N ALA A 248 -8.55 -5.17 6.11
CA ALA A 248 -7.86 -4.02 6.66
C ALA A 248 -6.96 -3.33 5.62
N SER A 249 -6.32 -4.09 4.73
CA SER A 249 -5.48 -3.56 3.64
C SER A 249 -6.30 -2.81 2.59
N ILE A 250 -7.50 -3.33 2.24
CA ILE A 250 -8.48 -2.64 1.39
C ILE A 250 -8.91 -1.33 2.03
N CYS A 251 -9.32 -1.38 3.30
CA CYS A 251 -9.79 -0.18 4.00
C CYS A 251 -8.70 0.88 4.13
N ASP A 252 -7.45 0.48 4.43
CA ASP A 252 -6.35 1.43 4.49
C ASP A 252 -6.14 2.09 3.12
N ALA A 253 -6.12 1.33 2.01
CA ALA A 253 -5.96 1.89 0.67
C ALA A 253 -7.09 2.88 0.33
N ILE A 254 -8.35 2.51 0.61
CA ILE A 254 -9.50 3.37 0.33
C ILE A 254 -9.50 4.59 1.24
N SER A 255 -9.23 4.45 2.54
CA SER A 255 -9.18 5.59 3.46
C SER A 255 -8.08 6.58 3.09
N MET A 256 -6.94 6.09 2.60
CA MET A 256 -5.86 6.91 2.07
C MET A 256 -6.31 7.69 0.84
N ASP A 257 -6.99 7.04 -0.11
CA ASP A 257 -7.48 7.70 -1.31
C ASP A 257 -8.62 8.70 -1.00
N LEU A 258 -9.51 8.40 -0.05
CA LEU A 258 -10.51 9.35 0.47
C LEU A 258 -9.85 10.59 1.10
N GLY A 259 -8.82 10.40 1.92
CA GLY A 259 -8.09 11.51 2.55
C GLY A 259 -7.35 12.37 1.52
N LYS A 260 -6.72 11.74 0.52
CA LYS A 260 -6.00 12.45 -0.56
C LYS A 260 -6.97 13.20 -1.47
N GLU A 261 -8.15 12.64 -1.77
CA GLU A 261 -9.21 13.32 -2.50
C GLU A 261 -9.67 14.58 -1.76
N ALA A 262 -9.92 14.48 -0.46
CA ALA A 262 -10.34 15.61 0.36
C ALA A 262 -9.28 16.73 0.42
N LEU A 263 -8.00 16.39 0.33
CA LEU A 263 -6.90 17.37 0.27
C LEU A 263 -6.62 17.90 -1.15
N GLY A 264 -7.26 17.37 -2.18
CA GLY A 264 -6.96 17.72 -3.57
C GLY A 264 -5.65 17.16 -4.11
N VAL A 265 -4.98 16.24 -3.38
CA VAL A 265 -3.76 15.55 -3.84
C VAL A 265 -4.02 14.74 -5.11
N LEU A 266 -5.25 14.26 -5.23
CA LEU A 266 -5.72 13.35 -6.26
C LEU A 266 -6.27 14.05 -7.51
N GLN A 267 -6.42 15.37 -7.49
CA GLN A 267 -6.87 16.11 -8.67
C GLN A 267 -5.86 15.94 -9.80
N ASP A 268 -6.35 15.48 -10.96
CA ASP A 268 -5.55 15.17 -12.15
C ASP A 268 -4.53 14.04 -11.98
N GLU A 269 -4.55 13.29 -10.86
CA GLU A 269 -3.67 12.14 -10.66
C GLU A 269 -4.11 10.98 -11.56
N PRO A 270 -3.28 10.54 -12.50
CA PRO A 270 -3.71 9.55 -13.48
C PRO A 270 -4.04 8.17 -12.91
N THR A 271 -3.45 7.80 -11.77
CA THR A 271 -3.39 6.42 -11.25
C THR A 271 -4.27 6.16 -10.02
N GLU A 272 -5.21 7.05 -9.74
CA GLU A 272 -6.02 7.01 -8.53
C GLU A 272 -7.29 6.14 -8.63
N ALA A 273 -7.85 5.78 -7.47
CA ALA A 273 -9.02 4.90 -7.38
C ALA A 273 -10.32 5.48 -7.96
N VAL A 274 -10.40 6.80 -8.12
CA VAL A 274 -11.57 7.51 -8.69
C VAL A 274 -11.28 8.13 -10.07
N ALA A 275 -10.18 7.73 -10.71
CA ALA A 275 -9.85 8.16 -12.06
C ALA A 275 -10.87 7.56 -13.05
N GLY A 276 -11.60 8.42 -13.74
CA GLY A 276 -12.59 8.01 -14.72
C GLY A 276 -13.59 9.10 -15.07
N LYS A 277 -14.48 8.80 -16.04
CA LYS A 277 -15.47 9.76 -16.54
C LYS A 277 -16.55 10.13 -15.52
N ASP A 278 -16.87 9.24 -14.59
CA ASP A 278 -17.89 9.45 -13.56
C ASP A 278 -17.29 9.33 -12.15
N ARG A 279 -16.48 10.33 -11.79
CA ARG A 279 -15.76 10.39 -10.51
C ARG A 279 -16.71 10.25 -9.31
N GLU A 280 -17.89 10.85 -9.38
CA GLU A 280 -18.87 10.82 -8.28
C GLU A 280 -19.46 9.44 -8.07
N MET A 281 -19.76 8.69 -9.13
CA MET A 281 -20.14 7.27 -9.00
C MET A 281 -19.01 6.44 -8.37
N LEU A 282 -17.78 6.56 -8.87
CA LEU A 282 -16.63 5.81 -8.36
C LEU A 282 -16.40 6.07 -6.85
N LYS A 283 -16.57 7.32 -6.40
CA LYS A 283 -16.54 7.69 -4.98
C LYS A 283 -17.62 6.97 -4.15
N ARG A 284 -18.84 6.81 -4.67
CA ARG A 284 -19.94 6.06 -4.01
C ARG A 284 -19.60 4.58 -3.90
N GLU A 285 -18.97 4.03 -4.94
CA GLU A 285 -18.55 2.63 -4.99
C GLU A 285 -17.43 2.30 -4.00
N LEU A 286 -16.39 3.14 -3.92
CA LEU A 286 -15.32 2.96 -2.94
C LEU A 286 -15.83 2.99 -1.50
N ARG A 287 -16.80 3.86 -1.19
CA ARG A 287 -17.39 3.91 0.16
C ARG A 287 -18.22 2.68 0.49
N TRP A 288 -18.94 2.15 -0.49
CA TRP A 288 -19.69 0.90 -0.31
C TRP A 288 -18.76 -0.24 0.07
N VAL A 289 -17.60 -0.33 -0.59
CA VAL A 289 -16.54 -1.31 -0.29
C VAL A 289 -15.95 -1.06 1.10
N TYR A 290 -15.54 0.18 1.37
CA TYR A 290 -14.91 0.56 2.64
C TYR A 290 -15.78 0.19 3.85
N LEU A 291 -17.06 0.58 3.85
CA LEU A 291 -17.98 0.31 4.95
C LEU A 291 -18.13 -1.19 5.24
N ARG A 292 -18.19 -2.01 4.19
CA ARG A 292 -18.40 -3.46 4.34
C ARG A 292 -17.13 -4.20 4.71
N ALA A 293 -15.99 -3.81 4.15
CA ALA A 293 -14.70 -4.32 4.56
C ALA A 293 -14.41 -3.93 6.02
N LEU A 294 -14.70 -2.70 6.43
CA LEU A 294 -14.54 -2.25 7.83
C LEU A 294 -15.47 -2.99 8.79
N GLY A 295 -16.72 -3.25 8.38
CA GLY A 295 -17.68 -4.03 9.17
C GLY A 295 -17.30 -5.51 9.30
N SER A 296 -16.64 -6.08 8.29
CA SER A 296 -16.14 -7.46 8.39
C SER A 296 -15.09 -7.63 9.49
N LEU A 297 -14.31 -6.58 9.77
CA LEU A 297 -13.32 -6.60 10.86
C LEU A 297 -13.97 -6.72 12.23
N ASP A 298 -15.25 -6.33 12.41
CA ASP A 298 -15.95 -6.52 13.68
C ASP A 298 -16.10 -8.00 14.06
N GLN A 299 -16.00 -8.90 13.09
CA GLN A 299 -16.16 -10.35 13.28
C GLN A 299 -14.83 -11.06 13.58
N ASP A 300 -13.68 -10.40 13.47
CA ASP A 300 -12.36 -10.99 13.74
C ASP A 300 -11.87 -10.60 15.15
N PRO A 301 -11.30 -11.52 15.95
CA PRO A 301 -10.73 -11.22 17.26
C PRO A 301 -9.62 -10.16 17.26
N ARG A 302 -8.94 -9.97 16.12
CA ARG A 302 -7.89 -8.96 15.90
C ARG A 302 -8.45 -7.67 15.29
N GLY A 303 -9.76 -7.62 15.08
CA GLY A 303 -10.49 -6.54 14.43
C GLY A 303 -10.20 -5.17 15.01
N ALA A 304 -10.00 -5.07 16.33
CA ALA A 304 -9.64 -3.81 16.99
C ALA A 304 -8.31 -3.23 16.52
N LEU A 305 -7.27 -4.05 16.53
CA LEU A 305 -5.93 -3.66 16.09
C LEU A 305 -5.94 -3.33 14.58
N LEU A 306 -6.61 -4.15 13.79
CA LEU A 306 -6.69 -3.99 12.34
C LEU A 306 -7.60 -2.84 11.93
N ARG A 307 -8.64 -2.51 12.71
CA ARG A 307 -9.51 -1.35 12.50
C ARG A 307 -8.75 -0.05 12.67
N ARG A 308 -7.79 -0.02 13.61
CA ARG A 308 -6.81 1.06 13.67
C ARG A 308 -6.24 1.20 12.27
N PHE A 309 -5.50 0.19 11.79
CA PHE A 309 -4.83 0.16 10.48
C PHE A 309 -5.74 0.58 9.31
N ALA A 310 -6.90 -0.05 9.22
CA ALA A 310 -7.92 0.17 8.19
C ALA A 310 -8.38 1.62 8.03
N THR A 311 -8.31 2.43 9.09
CA THR A 311 -8.88 3.79 9.11
C THR A 311 -7.83 4.89 9.07
N SER A 312 -6.53 4.60 8.90
CA SER A 312 -5.53 5.68 9.05
C SER A 312 -5.69 6.79 8.07
N GLY A 313 -6.01 6.46 6.82
CA GLY A 313 -5.89 7.44 5.76
C GLY A 313 -6.73 8.68 6.02
N LEU A 314 -7.81 8.55 6.78
CA LEU A 314 -8.69 9.64 7.19
C LEU A 314 -7.99 10.71 8.05
N HIS A 315 -6.95 10.34 8.82
CA HIS A 315 -6.21 11.29 9.66
C HIS A 315 -4.73 11.40 9.27
N TYR A 316 -4.08 10.29 8.92
CA TYR A 316 -2.68 10.27 8.51
C TYR A 316 -2.42 11.17 7.30
N VAL A 317 -3.32 11.17 6.30
CA VAL A 317 -3.14 11.99 5.11
C VAL A 317 -3.09 13.49 5.45
N LEU A 318 -3.89 13.93 6.42
CA LEU A 318 -3.92 15.32 6.89
C LEU A 318 -2.70 15.70 7.72
N LEU A 319 -2.14 14.75 8.47
CA LEU A 319 -1.05 14.99 9.41
C LEU A 319 0.35 14.81 8.80
N ASN A 320 0.47 14.04 7.72
CA ASN A 320 1.77 13.70 7.15
C ASN A 320 2.28 14.78 6.19
N ASP A 321 3.56 15.14 6.32
CA ASP A 321 4.18 16.17 5.48
C ASP A 321 4.11 15.80 3.99
N ARG A 322 4.27 14.51 3.65
CA ARG A 322 4.31 14.00 2.27
C ARG A 322 3.15 14.50 1.41
N TYR A 323 1.93 14.52 1.94
CA TYR A 323 0.75 14.89 1.16
C TYR A 323 0.60 16.40 1.02
N ARG A 324 0.95 17.16 2.06
CA ARG A 324 1.02 18.61 1.98
C ARG A 324 2.09 19.08 1.00
N GLU A 325 3.23 18.39 0.97
CA GLU A 325 4.29 18.59 0.00
C GLU A 325 3.84 18.29 -1.43
N ARG A 326 3.03 17.24 -1.65
CA ARG A 326 2.47 16.93 -2.97
C ARG A 326 1.55 18.03 -3.46
N VAL A 327 0.64 18.53 -2.61
CA VAL A 327 -0.25 19.66 -2.97
C VAL A 327 0.54 20.94 -3.26
N ALA A 328 1.59 21.19 -2.48
CA ALA A 328 2.38 22.41 -2.61
C ALA A 328 3.53 22.30 -3.63
N HIS A 329 3.77 21.12 -4.21
CA HIS A 329 4.89 20.81 -5.09
C HIS A 329 6.28 21.20 -4.53
N VAL A 330 6.46 21.11 -3.22
CA VAL A 330 7.70 21.50 -2.53
C VAL A 330 8.04 20.53 -1.40
N ARG A 331 9.33 20.40 -1.07
CA ARG A 331 9.77 19.70 0.14
C ARG A 331 9.75 20.61 1.37
N PHE A 332 9.23 20.10 2.47
CA PHE A 332 9.34 20.70 3.79
C PHE A 332 10.67 20.29 4.44
N PRO A 333 11.39 21.21 5.10
CA PRO A 333 12.66 20.88 5.73
C PRO A 333 12.53 19.76 6.77
N ILE A 334 13.41 18.75 6.68
CA ILE A 334 13.49 17.71 7.72
C ILE A 334 14.07 18.33 9.00
N SER A 335 13.32 18.24 10.10
CA SER A 335 13.77 18.78 11.39
C SER A 335 15.12 18.17 11.83
N PRO A 336 15.98 18.88 12.58
CA PRO A 336 17.27 18.35 13.03
C PRO A 336 17.14 17.05 13.84
N TYR A 337 16.08 16.92 14.63
CA TYR A 337 15.80 15.69 15.37
C TYR A 337 15.52 14.52 14.43
N LEU A 338 14.66 14.71 13.43
CA LEU A 338 14.28 13.66 12.50
C LEU A 338 15.44 13.30 11.56
N ARG A 339 16.28 14.26 11.17
CA ARG A 339 17.55 14.00 10.47
C ARG A 339 18.47 13.06 11.25
N ARG A 340 18.68 13.30 12.56
CA ARG A 340 19.47 12.40 13.40
C ARG A 340 18.85 11.00 13.50
N ARG A 341 17.52 10.91 13.58
CA ARG A 341 16.81 9.62 13.59
C ARG A 341 17.01 8.87 12.27
N ILE A 342 16.85 9.53 11.13
CA ILE A 342 17.07 8.95 9.80
C ILE A 342 18.53 8.50 9.62
N ALA A 343 19.49 9.29 10.10
CA ALA A 343 20.91 8.94 10.05
C ALA A 343 21.20 7.57 10.70
N ALA A 344 20.47 7.21 11.77
CA ALA A 344 20.62 5.92 12.41
C ALA A 344 20.21 4.74 11.50
N TYR A 345 19.37 4.94 10.48
CA TYR A 345 18.92 3.90 9.55
C TYR A 345 19.91 3.61 8.42
N TYR A 346 20.92 4.45 8.23
CA TYR A 346 21.99 4.15 7.29
C TYR A 346 22.68 2.85 7.71
N LYS A 347 23.07 2.05 6.72
CA LYS A 347 23.95 0.90 6.97
C LYS A 347 25.29 1.44 7.46
N SER A 348 25.65 1.13 8.71
CA SER A 348 26.99 1.36 9.20
C SER A 348 27.94 0.48 8.40
N GLY A 349 28.94 1.09 7.76
CA GLY A 349 29.98 0.37 7.02
C GLY A 349 30.86 -0.49 7.90
#